data_AF-A0A1N6UDS7-F1
#
_entry.id   AF-A0A1N6UDS7-F1
#
_cell.length_a   1.000
_cell.length_b   1.000
_cell.length_c   1.000
_cell.angle_alpha   90.00
_cell.angle_beta   90.00
_cell.angle_gamma   90.00
#
_symmetry.space_group_name_H-M   'P 1'
#
loop_
_entity.id
_entity.type
_entity.pdbx_description
1 polymer ?
#
loop_
_entity_poly.entity_id
_entity_poly.type
_entity_poly.pdbx_seq_one_letter_code
_entity_poly.pdbx_strand_id
1 'polypeptide(L)' 'MKGTKPLAISIFFAAFLSFSLVNKNLIVIDTGHGGNDIVANRNGIYEKNIVLNIGKEIQKLKGNPKLRQCS' A
#
# COMPACT_ATOMS: atom_id res chain seq x y z
N MET A 1 -11.77 -43.36 -24.67
CA MET A 1 -11.48 -42.85 -23.31
C MET A 1 -12.47 -41.74 -22.97
N LYS A 2 -13.49 -42.00 -22.13
CA LYS A 2 -14.57 -41.04 -21.81
C LYS A 2 -14.35 -40.28 -20.47
N GLY A 3 -13.28 -40.60 -19.74
CA GLY A 3 -13.03 -40.13 -18.36
C GLY A 3 -12.10 -38.92 -18.20
N THR A 4 -11.57 -38.33 -19.27
CA THR A 4 -10.63 -37.19 -19.16
C THR A 4 -11.32 -35.84 -18.98
N LYS A 5 -12.59 -35.72 -19.36
CA LYS A 5 -13.42 -34.50 -19.23
C LYS A 5 -13.62 -34.03 -17.77
N PRO A 6 -13.98 -34.91 -16.80
CA PRO A 6 -14.13 -34.49 -15.40
C PRO A 6 -12.81 -34.05 -14.77
N LEU A 7 -11.69 -34.66 -15.15
CA LEU A 7 -10.36 -34.27 -14.69
C LEU A 7 -10.02 -32.83 -15.12
N ALA A 8 -10.25 -32.50 -16.39
CA ALA A 8 -9.99 -31.16 -16.92
C ALA A 8 -10.85 -30.09 -16.22
N ILE A 9 -12.12 -30.40 -15.92
CA ILE A 9 -13.04 -29.52 -15.18
C ILE A 9 -12.54 -29.31 -13.74
N SER A 10 -12.14 -30.38 -13.06
CA SER A 10 -11.62 -30.28 -11.69
C SER A 10 -10.35 -29.42 -11.62
N ILE A 11 -9.45 -29.56 -12.60
CA ILE A 11 -8.23 -28.76 -12.67
C ILE A 11 -8.56 -27.28 -12.92
N PHE A 12 -9.52 -27.00 -13.81
CA PHE A 12 -9.98 -25.63 -14.08
C PHE A 12 -10.58 -24.96 -12.82
N PHE A 13 -11.46 -25.66 -12.09
CA PHE A 13 -12.04 -25.14 -10.85
C PHE A 13 -10.98 -24.93 -9.76
N ALA A 14 -10.05 -25.87 -9.59
CA ALA A 14 -8.98 -25.72 -8.61
C ALA A 14 -8.08 -24.51 -8.91
N ALA A 15 -7.75 -24.28 -10.19
CA ALA A 15 -6.98 -23.11 -10.61
C ALA A 15 -7.76 -21.79 -10.42
N PHE A 16 -9.06 -21.78 -10.74
CA PHE A 16 -9.90 -20.60 -10.59
C PHE A 16 -10.12 -20.20 -9.13
N LEU A 17 -10.37 -21.18 -8.24
CA LEU A 17 -10.55 -20.92 -6.80
C LEU A 17 -9.24 -20.60 -6.06
N SER A 18 -8.09 -20.89 -6.65
CA SER A 18 -6.79 -20.53 -6.06
C SER A 18 -6.49 -19.01 -6.16
N PHE A 19 -7.31 -18.24 -6.87
CA PHE A 19 -7.17 -16.80 -6.95
C PHE A 19 -7.81 -16.11 -5.74
N SER A 20 -6.98 -15.62 -4.82
CA SER A 20 -7.40 -14.69 -3.77
C SER A 20 -7.23 -13.26 -4.28
N LEU A 21 -8.33 -12.52 -4.37
CA LEU A 21 -8.28 -11.09 -4.64
C LEU A 21 -7.67 -10.38 -3.43
N VAL A 22 -6.36 -10.14 -3.47
CA VAL A 22 -5.69 -9.36 -2.44
C VAL A 22 -6.04 -7.89 -2.67
N ASN A 23 -7.09 -7.40 -2.02
CA ASN A 23 -7.42 -5.98 -1.96
C ASN A 23 -6.32 -5.23 -1.20
N LYS A 24 -5.24 -4.87 -1.92
CA LYS A 24 -4.15 -4.05 -1.41
C LYS A 24 -4.53 -2.58 -1.61
N ASN A 25 -4.92 -1.91 -0.54
CA ASN A 25 -5.06 -0.46 -0.57
C ASN A 25 -3.67 0.17 -0.76
N LEU A 26 -3.50 0.89 -1.86
CA LEU A 26 -2.30 1.67 -2.13
C LEU A 26 -2.54 3.11 -1.66
N ILE A 27 -1.77 3.56 -0.69
CA ILE A 27 -1.77 4.94 -0.20
C ILE A 27 -0.42 5.54 -0.60
N VAL A 28 -0.46 6.64 -1.34
CA VAL A 28 0.72 7.43 -1.71
C VAL A 28 0.80 8.61 -0.76
N ILE A 29 1.94 8.77 -0.09
CA ILE A 29 2.21 9.90 0.80
C ILE A 29 3.31 10.70 0.12
N ASP A 30 2.96 11.89 -0.37
CA ASP A 30 3.93 12.84 -0.90
C ASP A 30 4.43 13.74 0.24
N THR A 31 5.66 13.49 0.69
CA THR A 31 6.32 14.35 1.67
C THR A 31 7.07 15.42 0.89
N GLY A 32 6.50 16.62 0.83
CA GLY A 32 7.04 17.72 0.03
C GLY A 32 8.49 18.09 0.38
N HIS A 33 9.23 18.51 -0.65
CA HIS A 33 10.66 18.84 -0.61
C HIS A 33 11.57 17.66 -0.19
N GLY A 34 12.87 17.75 -0.48
CA GLY A 34 13.81 16.68 -0.13
C GLY A 34 15.27 17.00 -0.46
N GLY A 35 16.18 16.21 0.10
CA GLY A 35 17.61 16.35 -0.17
C GLY A 35 18.13 17.75 0.17
N ASN A 36 18.75 18.41 -0.81
CA ASN A 36 19.35 19.74 -0.67
C ASN A 36 18.36 20.89 -0.87
N ASP A 37 17.09 20.58 -1.11
CA ASP A 37 16.05 21.60 -1.16
C ASP A 37 15.80 22.14 0.26
N ILE A 38 16.06 23.42 0.47
CA ILE A 38 15.99 24.10 1.77
C ILE A 38 15.07 25.30 1.58
N VAL A 39 13.77 25.05 1.72
CA VAL A 39 12.74 26.11 1.62
C VAL A 39 12.46 26.69 3.00
N ALA A 40 11.37 26.32 3.66
CA ALA A 40 11.01 26.93 4.93
C ALA A 40 11.88 26.39 6.09
N ASN A 41 12.59 27.32 6.73
CA ASN A 41 13.34 27.08 7.96
C ASN A 41 13.03 28.16 8.99
N ARG A 42 12.83 27.75 10.24
CA ARG A 42 12.85 28.66 11.39
C ARG A 42 13.69 28.07 12.50
N ASN A 43 14.71 28.81 12.95
CA ASN A 43 15.58 28.42 14.06
C ASN A 43 16.21 27.01 13.89
N GLY A 44 16.59 26.64 12.66
CA GLY A 44 17.18 25.32 12.39
C GLY A 44 16.15 24.19 12.25
N ILE A 45 14.86 24.48 12.36
CA ILE A 45 13.78 23.54 12.10
C ILE A 45 13.37 23.68 10.63
N TYR A 46 13.54 22.60 9.86
CA TYR A 46 13.25 22.56 8.42
C TYR A 46 11.89 21.90 8.16
N GLU A 47 11.07 22.52 7.32
CA GLU A 47 9.77 21.98 6.90
C GLU A 47 9.89 20.55 6.38
N LYS A 48 10.87 20.29 5.49
CA LYS A 48 11.12 18.96 4.91
C LYS A 48 11.28 17.86 5.98
N ASN A 49 11.89 18.18 7.11
CA ASN A 49 12.10 17.21 8.19
C ASN A 49 10.78 16.94 8.93
N ILE A 50 9.96 17.98 9.14
CA ILE A 50 8.64 17.85 9.78
C ILE A 50 7.74 16.96 8.92
N VAL A 51 7.57 17.31 7.63
CA VAL A 51 6.66 16.58 6.72
C VAL A 51 7.13 15.14 6.48
N LEU A 52 8.44 14.91 6.34
CA LEU A 52 9.00 13.56 6.24
C LEU A 52 8.72 12.74 7.49
N ASN A 53 8.84 13.33 8.67
CA ASN A 53 8.59 12.62 9.92
C ASN A 53 7.10 12.26 10.06
N ILE A 54 6.19 13.18 9.71
CA ILE A 54 4.75 12.91 9.67
C ILE A 54 4.44 11.76 8.71
N GLY A 55 4.98 11.79 7.49
CA GLY A 55 4.77 10.73 6.49
C GLY A 55 5.23 9.36 6.98
N LYS A 56 6.37 9.30 7.69
CA LYS A 56 6.87 8.06 8.31
C LYS A 56 5.97 7.56 9.44
N GLU A 57 5.44 8.45 10.28
CA GLU A 57 4.49 8.04 11.32
C GLU A 57 3.19 7.51 10.73
N ILE A 58 2.65 8.14 9.68
CA ILE A 58 1.48 7.62 8.96
C ILE A 58 1.78 6.24 8.36
N GLN A 59 2.97 6.04 7.78
CA GLN A 59 3.39 4.74 7.24
C GLN A 59 3.43 3.65 8.33
N LYS A 60 3.91 3.97 9.54
CA LYS A 60 3.94 3.01 10.67
C LYS A 60 2.54 2.58 11.10
N LEU A 61 1.56 3.45 10.93
CA LEU A 61 0.16 3.16 11.25
C LEU A 61 -0.58 2.39 10.14
N LYS A 62 0.09 2.01 9.05
CA LYS A 62 -0.47 1.18 7.98
C LYS A 62 -1.06 -0.10 8.55
N GLY A 63 -2.33 -0.36 8.26
CA GLY A 63 -3.07 -1.53 8.75
C GLY A 63 -4.02 -1.21 9.91
N ASN A 64 -3.84 -0.08 10.60
CA ASN A 64 -4.76 0.39 11.61
C ASN A 64 -6.14 0.71 10.97
N PRO A 65 -7.24 0.06 11.41
CA PRO A 65 -8.56 0.25 10.81
C PRO A 65 -9.08 1.70 10.91
N LYS A 66 -8.62 2.49 11.89
CA LYS A 66 -9.04 3.90 12.04
C LYS A 66 -8.53 4.83 10.95
N LEU A 67 -7.39 4.54 10.32
CA LEU A 67 -6.84 5.37 9.23
C LEU A 67 -7.47 5.09 7.87
N ARG A 68 -8.31 4.05 7.75
CA ARG A 68 -8.99 3.69 6.49
C ARG A 68 -10.31 4.46 6.28
N GLN A 69 -10.69 5.34 7.21
CA GLN A 69 -11.95 6.09 7.16
C GLN A 69 -11.82 7.49 6.53
N CYS A 70 -10.60 7.93 6.23
CA CYS A 70 -10.34 9.25 5.64
C CYS A 70 -10.03 9.19 4.13
N SER A 71 -10.40 8.10 3.45
CA SER A 71 -10.17 7.85 2.01
C SER A 71 -11.49 7.81 1.26
#